data_AF-A0A961ISE6-F1
#
_entry.id   AF-A0A961ISE6-F1
#
_cell.length_a   1.000
_cell.length_b   1.000
_cell.length_c   1.000
_cell.angle_alpha   90.00
_cell.angle_beta   90.00
_cell.angle_gamma   90.00
#
_symmetry.space_group_name_H-M   'P 1'
#
loop_
_entity.id
_entity.type
_entity.pdbx_description
1 polymer ?
#
loop_
_entity_poly.entity_id
_entity_poly.type
_entity_poly.pdbx_seq_one_letter_code
_entity_poly.pdbx_strand_id
1 'polypeptide(L)'
;GFFMVEGPQGPLLTRAGNFTPSPAGDMVTPDGYRLLDAGGAPVFVPADARTISIAADGTMSADDQPLTQIGLWAPTDPNDLQHRDGVRFAAPGGTEPVIEGGRIMQGYLESSNVDPIGEIARMIEIQRAYDQGQAFLESEHQRVRDVIQALGR
;
A
#
# COMPACT_ATOMS: atom_id res chain seq x y z
N GLY A 1 -5.66 10.86 0.59
CA GLY A 1 -4.41 11.01 -0.18
C GLY A 1 -3.42 9.95 0.27
N PHE A 2 -2.28 9.92 -0.40
CA PHE A 2 -1.12 9.09 -0.10
C PHE A 2 0.03 10.02 0.29
N PHE A 3 0.94 9.52 1.12
CA PHE A 3 2.28 10.09 1.26
C PHE A 3 3.09 9.73 0.01
N MET A 4 3.99 10.62 -0.39
CA MET A 4 4.92 10.38 -1.48
C MET A 4 6.33 10.15 -0.92
N VAL A 5 7.01 9.11 -1.38
CA VAL A 5 8.37 8.77 -0.97
C VAL A 5 9.29 8.65 -2.18
N GLU A 6 10.57 8.97 -1.98
CA GLU A 6 11.60 8.84 -3.00
C GLU A 6 11.97 7.36 -3.19
N GLY A 7 11.49 6.76 -4.27
CA GLY A 7 11.86 5.41 -4.68
C GLY A 7 13.03 5.39 -5.67
N PRO A 8 13.65 4.21 -5.90
CA PRO A 8 14.86 4.08 -6.72
C PRO A 8 14.61 4.31 -8.21
N GLN A 9 13.37 4.19 -8.65
CA GLN A 9 12.93 4.40 -10.05
C GLN A 9 12.05 5.64 -10.21
N GLY A 10 11.92 6.46 -9.16
CA GLY A 10 11.01 7.61 -9.11
C GLY A 10 10.10 7.60 -7.87
N PRO A 11 9.21 8.59 -7.75
CA PRO A 11 8.33 8.73 -6.60
C PRO A 11 7.35 7.57 -6.47
N LEU A 12 7.15 7.11 -5.25
CA LEU A 12 6.19 6.07 -4.88
C LEU A 12 5.16 6.64 -3.91
N LEU A 13 3.93 6.16 -4.01
CA LEU A 13 2.82 6.50 -3.13
C LEU A 13 2.65 5.44 -2.05
N THR A 14 2.37 5.85 -0.81
CA THR A 14 2.03 4.93 0.28
C THR A 14 1.04 5.57 1.26
N ARG A 15 0.23 4.74 1.92
CA ARG A 15 -0.61 5.15 3.06
C ARG A 15 0.05 4.84 4.41
N ALA A 16 1.20 4.18 4.40
CA ALA A 16 1.94 3.90 5.61
C ALA A 16 2.52 5.20 6.18
N GLY A 17 2.08 5.58 7.38
CA GLY A 17 2.50 6.79 8.10
C GLY A 17 3.61 6.57 9.13
N ASN A 18 4.25 5.40 9.14
CA ASN A 18 5.26 5.00 10.14
C ASN A 18 6.66 5.51 9.78
N PHE A 19 6.82 6.83 9.69
CA PHE A 19 8.09 7.47 9.38
C PHE A 19 8.95 7.69 10.62
N THR A 20 10.26 7.61 10.45
CA THR A 20 11.26 7.88 11.50
C THR A 20 12.37 8.76 10.94
N PRO A 21 12.95 9.67 11.73
CA PRO A 21 14.13 10.42 11.30
C PRO A 21 15.33 9.47 11.16
N SER A 22 16.04 9.60 10.05
CA SER A 22 17.32 8.92 9.80
C SER A 22 18.47 9.63 10.54
N PRO A 23 19.66 9.02 10.65
CA PRO A 23 20.84 9.68 11.22
C PRO A 23 21.26 10.95 10.47
N ALA A 24 20.86 11.08 9.20
CA ALA A 24 21.10 12.26 8.38
C ALA A 24 20.06 13.37 8.61
N GLY A 25 19.02 13.15 9.42
CA GLY A 25 17.93 14.08 9.68
C GLY A 25 16.74 13.94 8.73
N ASP A 26 16.84 13.17 7.64
CA ASP A 26 15.72 12.94 6.73
C ASP A 26 14.66 12.03 7.35
N MET A 27 13.39 12.37 7.17
CA MET A 27 12.26 11.49 7.50
C MET A 27 12.20 10.34 6.50
N VAL A 28 12.32 9.11 6.99
CA VAL A 28 12.36 7.90 6.16
C VAL A 28 11.32 6.88 6.60
N THR A 29 10.89 6.05 5.66
CA THR A 29 10.18 4.79 5.96
C THR A 29 11.11 3.80 6.66
N PRO A 30 10.59 2.71 7.27
CA PRO A 30 11.44 1.65 7.84
C PRO A 30 12.37 0.99 6.81
N ASP A 31 11.99 1.04 5.53
CA ASP A 31 12.78 0.53 4.40
C ASP A 31 13.81 1.57 3.89
N GLY A 32 13.88 2.76 4.48
CA GLY A 32 14.87 3.80 4.16
C GLY A 32 14.46 4.80 3.08
N TYR A 33 13.24 4.70 2.52
CA TYR A 33 12.76 5.67 1.52
C TYR A 33 12.39 7.01 2.16
N ARG A 34 12.90 8.11 1.59
CA ARG A 34 12.72 9.47 2.11
C ARG A 34 11.31 9.99 1.81
N LEU A 35 10.66 10.57 2.81
CA LEU A 35 9.36 11.23 2.66
C LEU A 35 9.53 12.55 1.90
N LEU A 36 8.65 12.81 0.95
CA LEU A 36 8.61 14.05 0.18
C LEU A 36 7.55 15.02 0.72
N ASP A 37 7.90 16.30 0.71
CA ASP A 37 7.02 17.40 1.09
C ASP A 37 6.08 17.80 -0.06
N ALA A 38 5.26 18.83 0.17
CA ALA A 38 4.31 19.34 -0.83
C ALA A 38 4.99 19.91 -2.10
N GLY A 39 6.27 20.28 -2.01
CA GLY A 39 7.10 20.74 -3.14
C GLY A 39 7.88 19.61 -3.83
N GLY A 40 7.77 18.37 -3.34
CA GLY A 40 8.52 17.22 -3.86
C GLY A 40 9.96 17.14 -3.35
N ALA A 41 10.33 17.93 -2.34
CA ALA A 41 11.65 17.85 -1.71
C ALA A 41 11.62 16.90 -0.50
N PRO A 42 12.75 16.25 -0.16
CA PRO A 42 12.83 15.42 1.04
C PRO A 42 12.55 16.21 2.33
N VAL A 43 11.77 15.61 3.23
CA VAL A 43 11.43 16.18 4.53
C VAL A 43 12.60 15.99 5.48
N PHE A 44 13.19 17.09 5.95
CA PHE A 44 14.32 17.11 6.88
C PHE A 44 13.91 17.57 8.27
N VAL A 45 14.50 16.95 9.29
CA VAL A 45 14.36 17.28 10.71
C VAL A 45 15.74 17.60 11.29
N PRO A 46 15.93 18.77 11.93
CA PRO A 46 17.16 19.13 12.62
C PRO A 46 17.53 18.14 13.72
N ALA A 47 18.82 17.82 13.86
CA ALA A 47 19.31 16.85 14.85
C ALA A 47 19.17 17.31 16.31
N ASP A 48 19.04 18.61 16.53
CA ASP A 48 18.84 19.25 17.84
C ASP A 48 17.36 19.44 18.21
N ALA A 49 16.44 19.11 17.29
CA ALA A 49 15.01 19.19 17.53
C ALA A 49 14.59 18.28 18.70
N ARG A 50 13.95 18.86 19.71
CA ARG A 50 13.49 18.10 20.89
C ARG A 50 12.08 17.56 20.70
N THR A 51 11.24 18.32 20.01
CA THR A 51 9.85 17.99 19.75
C THR A 51 9.54 18.15 18.27
N ILE A 52 8.87 17.14 17.69
CA ILE A 52 8.35 17.20 16.32
C ILE A 52 6.82 17.13 16.41
N SER A 53 6.15 18.13 15.85
CA SER A 53 4.69 18.17 15.77
C SER A 53 4.25 18.26 14.31
N ILE A 54 3.16 17.58 13.97
CA ILE A 54 2.56 17.62 12.64
C ILE A 54 1.10 18.04 12.79
N ALA A 55 0.77 19.20 12.24
CA ALA A 55 -0.59 19.71 12.21
C ALA A 55 -1.45 18.97 11.18
N ALA A 56 -2.78 19.12 11.29
CA ALA A 56 -3.73 18.39 10.45
C ALA A 56 -3.63 18.72 8.96
N ASP A 57 -3.13 19.92 8.63
CA ASP A 57 -2.86 20.39 7.28
C ASP A 57 -1.51 19.90 6.72
N GLY A 58 -0.78 19.09 7.50
CA GLY A 58 0.54 18.56 7.15
C GLY A 58 1.72 19.47 7.52
N THR A 59 1.48 20.63 8.14
CA THR A 59 2.58 21.49 8.59
C THR A 59 3.39 20.77 9.67
N MET A 60 4.64 20.47 9.35
CA MET A 60 5.61 19.87 10.28
C MET A 60 6.41 20.98 10.95
N SER A 61 6.46 20.96 12.28
CA SER A 61 7.22 21.90 13.09
C SER A 61 8.21 21.17 14.00
N ALA A 62 9.37 21.76 14.21
CA ALA A 62 10.32 21.36 15.24
C ALA A 62 10.41 22.47 16.29
N ASP A 63 10.24 22.12 17.56
CA ASP A 63 10.30 23.07 18.68
C ASP A 63 9.46 24.34 18.43
N ASP A 64 8.22 24.13 17.97
CA ASP A 64 7.22 25.16 17.61
C ASP A 64 7.58 26.08 16.43
N GLN A 65 8.66 25.78 15.70
CA GLN A 65 9.04 26.46 14.45
C GLN A 65 8.63 25.61 13.24
N PRO A 66 7.81 26.15 12.31
CA PRO A 66 7.46 25.47 11.07
C PRO A 66 8.70 25.18 10.22
N LEU A 67 8.84 23.93 9.76
CA LEU A 67 9.96 23.48 8.92
C LEU A 67 9.53 23.33 7.46
N THR A 68 8.52 22.49 7.23
CA THR A 68 7.97 22.20 5.89
C THR A 68 6.53 21.70 6.03
N GLN A 69 5.85 21.49 4.91
CA GLN A 69 4.51 20.91 4.85
C GLN A 69 4.56 19.57 4.13
N ILE A 70 4.16 18.50 4.82
CA ILE A 70 4.06 17.17 4.25
C ILE A 70 2.95 17.17 3.19
N GLY A 71 3.32 16.80 1.96
CA GLY A 71 2.39 16.73 0.85
C GLY A 71 1.56 15.45 0.90
N LEU A 72 0.25 15.59 0.70
CA LEU A 72 -0.62 14.47 0.35
C LEU A 72 -0.88 14.50 -1.15
N TRP A 73 -0.80 13.32 -1.78
CA TRP A 73 -0.94 13.16 -3.22
C TRP A 73 -2.05 12.17 -3.55
N ALA A 74 -2.69 12.34 -4.69
CA ALA A 74 -3.62 11.39 -5.26
C ALA A 74 -3.14 11.02 -6.66
N PRO A 75 -3.26 9.75 -7.09
CA PRO A 75 -3.06 9.42 -8.50
C PRO A 75 -4.14 10.13 -9.33
N THR A 76 -3.77 10.58 -10.54
CA THR A 76 -4.73 11.20 -11.47
C THR A 76 -5.85 10.21 -11.86
N ASP A 77 -5.51 8.93 -12.03
CA ASP A 77 -6.47 7.82 -12.15
C ASP A 77 -6.22 6.79 -11.03
N PRO A 78 -7.18 6.56 -10.11
CA PRO A 78 -7.06 5.53 -9.08
C PRO A 78 -6.83 4.11 -9.61
N ASN A 79 -7.26 3.78 -10.83
CA ASN A 79 -7.10 2.46 -11.43
C ASN A 79 -5.70 2.23 -12.01
N ASP A 80 -4.88 3.27 -12.13
CA ASP A 80 -3.52 3.18 -12.64
C ASP A 80 -2.47 3.00 -11.53
N LEU A 81 -2.91 2.80 -10.28
CA LEU A 81 -2.00 2.45 -9.20
C LEU A 81 -1.43 1.05 -9.43
N GLN A 82 -0.12 0.99 -9.64
CA GLN A 82 0.62 -0.25 -9.81
C GLN A 82 1.37 -0.58 -8.53
N HIS A 83 1.05 -1.70 -7.91
CA HIS A 83 1.83 -2.20 -6.78
C HIS A 83 3.29 -2.41 -7.17
N ARG A 84 4.21 -1.98 -6.30
CA ARG A 84 5.65 -2.17 -6.51
C ARG A 84 6.22 -3.12 -5.46
N ASP A 85 6.14 -2.73 -4.20
CA ASP A 85 6.65 -3.48 -3.08
C ASP A 85 5.94 -3.08 -1.78
N GLY A 86 5.91 -3.97 -0.79
CA GLY A 86 5.26 -3.70 0.50
C GLY A 86 3.86 -3.09 0.34
N VAL A 87 3.68 -1.89 0.87
CA VAL A 87 2.46 -1.07 0.74
C VAL A 87 2.70 0.21 -0.07
N ARG A 88 3.56 0.13 -1.10
CA ARG A 88 3.92 1.21 -2.01
C ARG A 88 3.43 0.94 -3.43
N PHE A 89 3.06 2.04 -4.10
CA PHE A 89 2.46 2.04 -5.42
C PHE A 89 3.15 3.06 -6.32
N ALA A 90 3.34 2.73 -7.59
CA ALA A 90 3.66 3.70 -8.62
C ALA A 90 2.37 4.21 -9.27
N ALA A 91 2.36 5.46 -9.73
CA ALA A 91 1.27 6.07 -10.48
C ALA A 91 1.80 6.58 -11.84
N PRO A 92 1.91 5.73 -12.86
CA PRO A 92 2.48 6.09 -14.16
C PRO A 92 1.74 7.23 -14.87
N GLY A 93 0.41 7.30 -14.70
CA GLY A 93 -0.47 8.34 -15.22
C GLY A 93 -0.35 9.68 -14.50
N GLY A 94 0.52 9.77 -13.48
CA GLY A 94 0.80 10.99 -12.75
C GLY A 94 0.07 11.08 -11.41
N THR A 95 0.41 12.14 -10.69
CA THR A 95 -0.12 12.42 -9.35
C THR A 95 -0.44 13.90 -9.22
N GLU A 96 -1.51 14.20 -8.49
CA GLU A 96 -1.95 15.55 -8.17
C GLU A 96 -1.91 15.79 -6.66
N PRO A 97 -1.56 17.00 -6.21
CA PRO A 97 -1.59 17.32 -4.79
C PRO A 97 -3.04 17.35 -4.28
N VAL A 98 -3.26 16.79 -3.09
CA VAL A 98 -4.55 16.83 -2.41
C VAL A 98 -4.63 18.14 -1.63
N ILE A 99 -5.23 19.15 -2.25
CA ILE A 99 -5.35 20.51 -1.69
C ILE A 99 -6.51 20.60 -0.68
N GLU A 100 -7.61 19.86 -0.90
CA GLU A 100 -8.79 19.88 -0.03
C GLU A 100 -9.15 18.48 0.49
N GLY A 101 -9.57 18.40 1.75
CA GLY A 101 -10.11 17.18 2.37
C GLY A 101 -9.08 16.16 2.89
N GLY A 102 -7.81 16.29 2.52
CA GLY A 102 -6.71 15.52 3.11
C GLY A 102 -6.36 16.03 4.51
N ARG A 103 -6.37 15.16 5.52
CA ARG A 103 -5.88 15.51 6.86
C ARG A 103 -4.85 14.48 7.32
N ILE A 104 -3.80 14.96 7.97
CA ILE A 104 -2.80 14.11 8.63
C ILE A 104 -3.11 14.06 10.12
N MET A 105 -3.04 12.87 10.72
CA MET A 105 -3.26 12.68 12.15
C MET A 105 -2.00 12.07 12.78
N GLN A 106 -1.22 12.90 13.48
CA GLN A 106 -0.04 12.43 14.18
C GLN A 106 -0.41 11.45 15.30
N GLY A 107 0.38 10.39 15.46
CA GLY A 107 0.17 9.37 16.49
C GLY A 107 -0.83 8.27 16.12
N TYR A 108 -1.40 8.30 14.92
CA TYR A 108 -2.30 7.28 14.39
C TYR A 108 -1.66 6.55 13.20
N LEU A 109 -2.01 5.28 13.02
CA LEU A 109 -1.66 4.49 11.85
C LEU A 109 -2.94 4.01 11.16
N GLU A 110 -3.03 4.17 9.84
CA GLU A 110 -4.14 3.65 9.03
C GLU A 110 -4.07 2.12 9.01
N SER A 111 -5.19 1.47 9.37
CA SER A 111 -5.32 0.00 9.33
C SER A 111 -5.91 -0.46 8.00
N SER A 112 -5.71 -1.74 7.68
CA SER A 112 -6.36 -2.35 6.52
C SER A 112 -7.88 -2.34 6.68
N ASN A 113 -8.59 -2.12 5.57
CA ASN A 113 -10.04 -2.24 5.49
C ASN A 113 -10.50 -3.67 5.12
N VAL A 114 -9.58 -4.64 5.09
CA VAL A 114 -9.86 -6.04 4.73
C VAL A 114 -10.33 -6.82 5.97
N ASP A 115 -11.38 -7.61 5.80
CA ASP A 115 -11.84 -8.57 6.82
C ASP A 115 -11.13 -9.93 6.64
N PRO A 116 -10.18 -10.30 7.51
CA PRO A 116 -9.41 -11.53 7.36
C PRO A 116 -10.27 -12.80 7.46
N ILE A 117 -11.37 -12.78 8.23
CA ILE A 117 -12.22 -13.97 8.41
C ILE A 117 -13.01 -14.24 7.12
N GLY A 118 -13.59 -13.19 6.54
CA GLY A 118 -14.29 -13.26 5.26
C GLY A 118 -13.37 -13.74 4.12
N GLU A 119 -12.13 -13.26 4.07
CA GLU A 119 -11.18 -13.66 3.03
C GLU A 119 -10.73 -15.12 3.16
N ILE A 120 -10.51 -15.63 4.37
CA ILE A 120 -10.21 -17.05 4.58
C ILE A 120 -11.40 -17.93 4.18
N ALA A 121 -12.63 -17.52 4.53
CA ALA A 121 -13.83 -18.24 4.12
C ALA A 121 -13.94 -18.33 2.59
N ARG A 122 -13.70 -17.21 1.89
CA ARG A 122 -13.67 -17.15 0.43
C ARG A 122 -12.61 -18.08 -0.16
N MET A 123 -11.41 -18.13 0.42
CA MET A 123 -10.37 -19.08 -0.01
C MET A 123 -10.81 -20.54 0.16
N ILE A 124 -11.44 -20.87 1.28
CA ILE A 124 -11.95 -22.23 1.54
C ILE A 124 -13.04 -22.60 0.53
N GLU A 125 -13.92 -21.67 0.19
CA GLU A 125 -14.95 -21.86 -0.84
C GLU A 125 -14.33 -22.14 -2.22
N ILE A 126 -13.31 -21.36 -2.60
CA ILE A 126 -12.57 -21.57 -3.86
C ILE A 126 -11.88 -22.94 -3.87
N GLN A 127 -11.24 -23.32 -2.77
CA GLN A 127 -10.59 -24.64 -2.65
C GLN A 127 -11.62 -25.77 -2.79
N ARG A 128 -12.76 -25.66 -2.12
CA ARG A 128 -13.85 -26.65 -2.21
C ARG A 128 -14.42 -26.75 -3.62
N ALA A 129 -14.60 -25.61 -4.31
CA ALA A 129 -15.05 -25.60 -5.69
C ALA A 129 -14.04 -26.29 -6.61
N TYR A 130 -12.73 -26.09 -6.38
CA TYR A 130 -11.67 -26.78 -7.10
C TYR A 130 -11.69 -28.30 -6.83
N ASP A 131 -11.80 -28.72 -5.57
CA ASP A 131 -11.84 -30.14 -5.18
C ASP A 131 -13.05 -30.86 -5.79
N GLN A 132 -14.22 -30.20 -5.79
CA GLN A 132 -15.43 -30.73 -6.44
C GLN A 132 -15.25 -30.86 -7.96
N GLY A 133 -14.61 -29.87 -8.60
CA GLY A 133 -14.25 -29.94 -10.01
C GLY A 133 -13.32 -31.11 -10.33
N GLN A 134 -12.30 -31.35 -9.49
CA GLN A 134 -11.39 -32.49 -9.63
C GLN A 134 -12.12 -33.84 -9.45
N ALA A 135 -12.96 -33.96 -8.44
CA ALA A 135 -13.74 -35.17 -8.20
C ALA A 135 -14.71 -35.48 -9.37
N PHE A 136 -15.33 -34.45 -9.94
CA PHE A 136 -16.16 -34.58 -11.13
C PHE A 136 -15.37 -35.09 -12.33
N LEU A 137 -14.17 -34.53 -12.58
CA LEU A 137 -13.29 -34.97 -13.66
C LEU A 137 -12.84 -36.43 -13.50
N GLU A 138 -12.46 -36.86 -12.29
CA GLU A 138 -12.09 -38.27 -12.05
C GLU A 138 -13.29 -39.20 -12.24
N SER A 139 -14.48 -38.80 -11.78
CA SER A 139 -15.72 -39.56 -12.00
C SER A 139 -16.03 -39.73 -13.49
N GLU A 140 -15.92 -38.66 -14.29
CA GLU A 140 -16.10 -38.74 -15.74
C GLU A 140 -15.02 -39.59 -16.40
N HIS A 141 -13.76 -39.46 -15.96
CA HIS A 141 -12.67 -40.28 -16.47
C HIS A 141 -12.91 -41.78 -16.20
N GLN A 142 -13.34 -42.13 -14.99
CA GLN A 142 -13.71 -43.50 -14.66
C GLN A 142 -14.87 -44.01 -15.51
N ARG A 143 -15.94 -43.21 -15.66
CA ARG A 143 -17.10 -43.53 -16.50
C ARG A 143 -16.69 -43.82 -17.94
N VAL A 144 -15.79 -43.02 -18.52
CA VAL A 144 -15.27 -43.24 -19.88
C VAL A 144 -14.46 -44.54 -19.97
N ARG A 145 -13.58 -44.81 -18.99
CA ARG A 145 -12.80 -46.07 -18.94
C ARG A 145 -13.70 -47.30 -18.92
N ASP A 146 -14.77 -47.27 -18.13
CA ASP A 146 -15.71 -48.38 -17.99
C ASP A 146 -16.45 -48.68 -19.32
N VAL A 147 -16.86 -47.64 -20.05
CA VAL A 147 -17.49 -47.79 -21.38
C VAL A 147 -16.52 -48.42 -22.39
N ILE A 148 -15.26 -48.00 -22.40
CA ILE A 148 -14.23 -48.58 -23.28
C ILE A 148 -14.03 -50.06 -22.99
N GLN A 149 -13.97 -50.45 -21.70
CA GLN A 149 -13.84 -51.86 -21.31
C GLN A 149 -15.05 -52.70 -21.70
N ALA A 150 -16.26 -52.15 -21.61
CA ALA A 150 -17.49 -52.85 -22.00
C ALA A 150 -17.60 -53.07 -23.52
N LEU A 151 -17.15 -52.12 -24.34
CA LEU A 151 -17.16 -52.22 -25.81
C LEU A 151 -15.99 -53.03 -26.38
N GLY A 152 -14.90 -53.20 -25.62
CA GLY A 152 -13.72 -53.97 -26.05
C GLY A 152 -13.81 -55.48 -25.83
N ARG A 153 -14.91 -55.97 -25.25
CA ARG A 153 -15.25 -57.41 -25.16
C ARG A 153 -16.19 -57.81 -26.29
#